data_AF-A0A383AW56-F1
#
_entry.id   AF-A0A383AW56-F1
#
_cell.length_a   1.000
_cell.length_b   1.000
_cell.length_c   1.000
_cell.angle_alpha   90.00
_cell.angle_beta   90.00
_cell.angle_gamma   90.00
#
_symmetry.space_group_name_H-M   'P 1'
#
loop_
_entity.id
_entity.type
_entity.pdbx_description
1 polymer ?
#
loop_
_entity_poly.entity_id
_entity_poly.type
_entity_poly.pdbx_seq_one_letter_code
_entity_poly.pdbx_strand_id
1 'polypeptide(L)'
;VRALERAKITSLKLDEDFLNGKVTAKDIINEETGEILVPANTEIDDAVIESLKESKVEELHCLYINELDKGPYISSTLRVDSTSNRLEALVEIYRMMRPGEPPTKDSAEQLFKNLFFNPERYDLSEVGRMKFNRRLKISAEKETPGILDLDDILAVIKGIVDIRDGHDSVDDIDHLGNRRVRSVGEMTANQFRVGLIRVERAVRERLSMAEADELGPQDLINAKPVTAAIKEFFGSSQLSQFMDQNNPL
;
A
#
# COMPACT_ATOMS: atom_id res chain seq x y z
N VAL A 1 -2.82 -1.51 34.99
CA VAL A 1 -3.05 -2.77 34.25
C VAL A 1 -2.48 -4.00 34.98
N ARG A 2 -1.16 -4.14 35.19
CA ARG A 2 -0.54 -5.31 35.87
C ARG A 2 -1.08 -5.64 37.27
N ALA A 3 -1.53 -4.64 38.04
CA ALA A 3 -2.16 -4.85 39.34
C ALA A 3 -3.60 -5.40 39.23
N LEU A 4 -4.34 -5.01 38.19
CA LEU A 4 -5.70 -5.49 37.90
C LEU A 4 -5.68 -6.91 37.34
N GLU A 5 -4.71 -7.24 36.48
CA GLU A 5 -4.50 -8.61 35.97
C GLU A 5 -4.20 -9.59 37.11
N ARG A 6 -3.37 -9.19 38.09
CA ARG A 6 -3.11 -10.00 39.28
C ARG A 6 -4.34 -10.19 40.16
N ALA A 7 -5.25 -9.21 40.17
CA ALA A 7 -6.49 -9.24 40.93
C ALA A 7 -7.66 -9.95 40.20
N LYS A 8 -7.47 -10.36 38.93
CA LYS A 8 -8.52 -10.94 38.06
C LYS A 8 -9.81 -10.10 38.00
N ILE A 9 -9.70 -8.78 38.12
CA ILE A 9 -10.85 -7.88 38.06
C ILE A 9 -11.21 -7.67 36.58
N THR A 10 -12.41 -8.10 36.18
CA THR A 10 -12.91 -8.01 34.80
C THR A 10 -13.71 -6.74 34.51
N SER A 11 -14.26 -6.10 35.55
CA SER A 11 -15.01 -4.85 35.43
C SER A 11 -14.71 -3.92 36.60
N LEU A 12 -14.70 -2.62 36.32
CA LEU A 12 -14.52 -1.56 37.31
C LEU A 12 -15.59 -0.50 37.07
N LYS A 13 -16.24 -0.04 38.15
CA LYS A 13 -17.14 1.10 38.07
C LYS A 13 -16.31 2.37 37.97
N LEU A 14 -16.53 3.14 36.92
CA LEU A 14 -15.90 4.43 36.67
C LEU A 14 -16.96 5.53 36.68
N ASP A 15 -16.55 6.75 36.98
CA ASP A 15 -17.38 7.93 36.83
C ASP A 15 -17.54 8.30 35.35
N GLU A 16 -18.64 8.99 35.04
CA GLU A 16 -19.00 9.36 33.67
C GLU A 16 -17.95 10.28 33.03
N ASP A 17 -17.32 11.14 33.84
CA ASP A 17 -16.24 12.04 33.42
C ASP A 17 -15.05 11.31 32.78
N PHE A 18 -14.88 10.00 33.04
CA PHE A 18 -13.82 9.22 32.41
C PHE A 18 -14.05 8.97 30.91
N LEU A 19 -15.30 9.06 30.45
CA LEU A 19 -15.65 8.93 29.03
C LEU A 19 -15.27 10.18 28.23
N ASN A 20 -15.19 11.34 28.88
CA ASN A 20 -14.82 12.59 28.21
C ASN A 20 -13.42 12.50 27.59
N GLY A 21 -13.33 12.87 26.31
CA GLY A 21 -12.10 12.80 25.52
C GLY A 21 -11.73 11.38 25.03
N LYS A 22 -12.56 10.36 25.28
CA LYS A 22 -12.42 9.06 24.61
C LYS A 22 -12.99 9.15 23.19
N VAL A 23 -12.55 8.24 22.31
CA VAL A 23 -12.96 8.22 20.90
C VAL A 23 -13.71 6.93 20.61
N THR A 24 -14.85 7.02 19.92
CA THR A 24 -15.67 5.88 19.52
C THR A 24 -14.95 4.99 18.50
N ALA A 25 -15.04 3.67 18.65
CA ALA A 25 -14.40 2.70 17.76
C ALA A 25 -15.30 2.20 16.62
N LYS A 26 -16.62 2.26 16.80
CA LYS A 26 -17.64 1.80 15.84
C LYS A 26 -18.78 2.82 15.79
N ASP A 27 -19.55 2.76 14.72
CA ASP A 27 -20.82 3.48 14.61
C ASP A 27 -21.78 2.97 15.70
N ILE A 28 -22.42 3.90 16.39
CA ILE A 28 -23.42 3.61 17.41
C ILE A 28 -24.78 3.86 16.77
N ILE A 29 -25.56 2.80 16.67
CA ILE A 29 -26.84 2.79 15.97
C ILE A 29 -27.95 2.68 17.00
N ASN A 30 -29.03 3.44 16.82
CA ASN A 30 -30.24 3.25 17.60
C ASN A 30 -30.97 2.00 17.09
N GLU A 31 -31.17 0.99 17.94
CA GLU A 31 -31.83 -0.26 17.55
C GLU A 31 -33.31 -0.09 17.17
N GLU A 32 -33.98 0.96 17.66
CA GLU A 32 -35.39 1.22 17.39
C GLU A 32 -35.61 1.93 16.04
N THR A 33 -34.73 2.87 15.66
CA THR A 33 -34.88 3.67 14.44
C THR A 33 -33.95 3.22 13.30
N GLY A 34 -32.87 2.50 13.61
CA GLY A 34 -31.83 2.15 12.66
C GLY A 34 -30.94 3.32 12.23
N GLU A 35 -31.08 4.48 12.86
CA GLU A 35 -30.27 5.67 12.56
C GLU A 35 -28.92 5.64 13.31
N ILE A 36 -27.88 6.17 12.66
CA ILE A 36 -26.56 6.34 13.28
C ILE A 36 -26.65 7.52 14.23
N LEU A 37 -26.53 7.26 15.54
CA LEU A 37 -26.52 8.27 16.59
C LEU A 37 -25.18 8.99 16.64
N VAL A 38 -24.11 8.20 16.67
CA VAL A 38 -22.74 8.71 16.76
C VAL A 38 -21.88 7.90 15.78
N PRO A 39 -21.22 8.56 14.82
CA PRO A 39 -20.33 7.87 13.90
C PRO A 39 -19.06 7.38 14.61
N ALA A 40 -18.38 6.41 14.01
CA ALA A 40 -17.07 5.97 14.44
C ALA A 40 -16.05 7.11 14.37
N ASN A 41 -15.03 7.04 15.23
CA ASN A 41 -13.95 8.04 15.33
C ASN A 41 -14.39 9.42 15.85
N THR A 42 -15.54 9.52 16.52
CA THR A 42 -16.02 10.74 17.18
C THR A 42 -15.48 10.82 18.60
N GLU A 43 -15.05 12.01 19.01
CA GLU A 43 -14.65 12.30 20.40
C GLU A 43 -15.89 12.47 21.28
N ILE A 44 -15.86 11.86 22.45
CA ILE A 44 -16.98 11.86 23.39
C ILE A 44 -16.91 13.14 24.23
N ASP A 45 -17.93 13.96 24.08
CA ASP A 45 -18.24 15.13 24.91
C ASP A 45 -19.52 14.89 25.73
N ASP A 46 -19.88 15.86 26.57
CA ASP A 46 -21.06 15.76 27.44
C ASP A 46 -22.36 15.58 26.63
N ALA A 47 -22.46 16.17 25.43
CA ALA A 47 -23.62 16.04 24.56
C ALA A 47 -23.75 14.62 23.98
N VAL A 48 -22.63 14.00 23.59
CA VAL A 48 -22.58 12.61 23.17
C VAL A 48 -22.97 11.70 24.33
N ILE A 49 -22.49 11.95 25.55
CA ILE A 49 -22.87 11.17 26.74
C ILE A 49 -24.38 11.25 27.01
N GLU A 50 -24.99 12.44 26.91
CA GLU A 50 -26.44 12.61 27.07
C GLU A 50 -27.23 11.81 26.03
N SER A 51 -26.86 11.90 24.74
CA SER A 51 -27.55 11.17 23.67
C SER A 51 -27.44 9.64 23.81
N LEU A 52 -26.30 9.15 24.32
CA LEU A 52 -26.09 7.73 24.62
C LEU A 52 -26.98 7.25 25.77
N LYS A 53 -27.21 8.09 26.79
CA LYS A 53 -28.12 7.79 27.91
C LYS A 53 -29.57 7.76 27.46
N GLU A 54 -30.00 8.72 26.64
CA GLU A 54 -31.36 8.77 26.09
C GLU A 54 -31.67 7.52 25.26
N SER A 55 -30.68 7.07 24.48
CA SER A 55 -30.78 5.90 23.62
C SER A 55 -30.54 4.56 24.35
N LYS A 56 -30.25 4.60 25.66
CA LYS A 56 -30.04 3.43 26.54
C LYS A 56 -29.01 2.42 26.00
N VAL A 57 -27.91 2.91 25.45
CA VAL A 57 -26.84 2.04 24.93
C VAL A 57 -26.14 1.33 26.09
N GLU A 58 -26.15 0.00 26.10
CA GLU A 58 -25.54 -0.81 27.17
C GLU A 58 -24.02 -1.03 26.99
N GLU A 59 -23.56 -1.10 25.74
CA GLU A 59 -22.16 -1.38 25.40
C GLU A 59 -21.57 -0.29 24.50
N LEU A 60 -20.42 0.24 24.92
CA LEU A 60 -19.66 1.24 24.19
C LEU A 60 -18.24 0.72 23.91
N HIS A 61 -17.86 0.72 22.63
CA HIS A 61 -16.49 0.40 22.23
C HIS A 61 -15.71 1.68 21.94
N CYS A 62 -14.64 1.91 22.71
CA CYS A 62 -13.74 3.05 22.54
C CYS A 62 -12.35 2.62 22.05
N LEU A 63 -11.68 3.52 21.34
CA LEU A 63 -10.28 3.35 20.97
C LEU A 63 -9.40 3.41 22.24
N TYR A 64 -8.49 2.45 22.35
CA TYR A 64 -7.50 2.44 23.43
C TYR A 64 -6.29 3.28 23.03
N ILE A 65 -6.32 4.55 23.40
CA ILE A 65 -5.28 5.55 23.14
C ILE A 65 -4.52 5.82 24.44
N ASN A 66 -3.19 5.88 24.33
CA ASN A 66 -2.28 6.20 25.42
C ASN A 66 -1.17 7.16 24.93
N GLU A 67 -0.67 8.01 25.81
CA GLU A 67 0.38 8.99 25.48
C GLU A 67 1.78 8.36 25.30
N LEU A 68 1.96 7.12 25.79
CA LEU A 68 3.26 6.45 25.81
C LEU A 68 3.48 5.50 24.63
N ASP A 69 2.56 4.57 24.40
CA ASP A 69 2.82 3.38 23.56
C ASP A 69 1.73 3.09 22.52
N LYS A 70 0.67 3.91 22.45
CA LYS A 70 -0.47 3.74 21.53
C LYS A 70 -1.08 5.08 21.14
N GLY A 71 -0.43 5.78 20.21
CA GLY A 71 -0.88 7.10 19.78
C GLY A 71 -2.14 7.10 18.90
N PRO A 72 -2.89 8.22 18.85
CA PRO A 72 -4.13 8.34 18.07
C PRO A 72 -3.87 8.67 16.58
N TYR A 73 -2.85 8.06 15.96
CA TYR A 73 -2.39 8.48 14.62
C TYR A 73 -3.47 8.29 13.55
N ILE A 74 -4.02 7.07 13.44
CA ILE A 74 -5.05 6.75 12.44
C ILE A 74 -6.33 7.55 12.71
N SER A 75 -6.73 7.67 13.98
CA SER A 75 -7.88 8.47 14.41
C SER A 75 -7.75 9.93 13.97
N SER A 76 -6.57 10.51 14.14
CA SER A 76 -6.29 11.90 13.76
C SER A 76 -6.21 12.06 12.24
N THR A 77 -5.65 11.10 11.51
CA THR A 77 -5.63 11.10 10.04
C THR A 77 -7.04 11.03 9.46
N LEU A 78 -7.90 10.15 9.99
CA LEU A 78 -9.29 10.01 9.53
C LEU A 78 -10.13 11.28 9.77
N ARG A 79 -9.81 12.09 10.78
CA ARG A 79 -10.49 13.38 11.01
C ARG A 79 -10.16 14.44 9.95
N VAL A 80 -8.99 14.34 9.32
CA VAL A 80 -8.53 15.28 8.28
C VAL A 80 -8.93 14.78 6.87
N ASP A 81 -9.18 13.48 6.73
CA ASP A 81 -9.61 12.89 5.47
C ASP A 81 -10.97 13.46 5.04
N SER A 82 -11.02 14.01 3.83
CA SER A 82 -12.24 14.55 3.24
C SER A 82 -13.10 13.48 2.56
N THR A 83 -12.58 12.27 2.38
CA THR A 83 -13.26 11.20 1.64
C THR A 83 -14.07 10.30 2.58
N SER A 84 -15.26 9.93 2.15
CA SER A 84 -16.21 9.14 2.96
C SER A 84 -16.43 7.72 2.43
N ASN A 85 -16.08 7.49 1.17
CA ASN A 85 -16.30 6.21 0.50
C ASN A 85 -15.18 5.88 -0.49
N ARG A 86 -15.13 4.61 -0.90
CA ARG A 86 -14.10 4.09 -1.81
C ARG A 86 -14.04 4.85 -3.13
N LEU A 87 -15.17 5.28 -3.68
CA LEU A 87 -15.20 5.96 -4.97
C LEU A 87 -14.55 7.35 -4.86
N GLU A 88 -14.89 8.11 -3.83
CA GLU A 88 -14.28 9.40 -3.53
C GLU A 88 -12.77 9.26 -3.30
N ALA A 89 -12.35 8.27 -2.51
CA ALA A 89 -10.93 7.99 -2.28
C ALA A 89 -10.18 7.69 -3.60
N LEU A 90 -10.76 6.86 -4.48
CA LEU A 90 -10.18 6.57 -5.79
C LEU A 90 -10.11 7.80 -6.69
N VAL A 91 -11.13 8.66 -6.64
CA VAL A 91 -11.17 9.92 -7.39
C VAL A 91 -10.08 10.88 -6.92
N GLU A 92 -9.86 11.01 -5.60
CA GLU A 92 -8.77 11.84 -5.06
C GLU A 92 -7.39 11.29 -5.42
N ILE A 93 -7.19 9.98 -5.35
CA ILE A 93 -5.95 9.33 -5.83
C ILE A 93 -5.73 9.63 -7.32
N TYR A 94 -6.78 9.56 -8.14
CA TYR A 94 -6.70 9.88 -9.56
C TYR A 94 -6.30 11.35 -9.80
N ARG A 95 -6.94 12.29 -9.10
CA ARG A 95 -6.65 13.73 -9.20
C ARG A 95 -5.21 14.06 -8.83
N MET A 96 -4.67 13.42 -7.81
CA MET A 96 -3.26 13.61 -7.40
C MET A 96 -2.28 13.07 -8.45
N MET A 97 -2.55 11.89 -9.03
CA MET A 97 -1.65 11.28 -10.02
C MET A 97 -1.76 11.91 -11.41
N ARG A 98 -2.94 12.44 -11.76
CA ARG A 98 -3.24 13.05 -13.07
C ARG A 98 -3.96 14.39 -12.89
N PRO A 99 -3.24 15.44 -12.49
CA PRO A 99 -3.84 16.74 -12.25
C PRO A 99 -4.42 17.31 -13.56
N GLY A 100 -5.70 17.65 -13.55
CA GLY A 100 -6.40 18.28 -14.67
C GLY A 100 -7.19 17.34 -15.60
N GLU A 101 -7.02 16.02 -15.48
CA GLU A 101 -7.88 15.06 -16.19
C GLU A 101 -9.17 14.80 -15.40
N PRO A 102 -10.36 14.87 -16.03
CA PRO A 102 -11.62 14.57 -15.34
C PRO A 102 -11.67 13.07 -14.97
N PRO A 103 -11.87 12.72 -13.68
CA PRO A 103 -11.91 11.34 -13.24
C PRO A 103 -13.26 10.69 -13.61
N THR A 104 -13.21 9.52 -14.22
CA THR A 104 -14.36 8.59 -14.31
C THR A 104 -14.15 7.43 -13.35
N LYS A 105 -15.25 6.82 -12.85
CA LYS A 105 -15.19 5.67 -11.94
C LYS A 105 -14.25 4.57 -12.48
N ASP A 106 -14.43 4.18 -13.73
CA ASP A 106 -13.67 3.09 -14.35
C ASP A 106 -12.19 3.46 -14.50
N SER A 107 -11.90 4.71 -14.89
CA SER A 107 -10.50 5.18 -15.04
C SER A 107 -9.76 5.21 -13.69
N ALA A 108 -10.44 5.62 -12.62
CA ALA A 108 -9.87 5.68 -11.28
C ALA A 108 -9.62 4.28 -10.71
N GLU A 109 -10.61 3.37 -10.84
CA GLU A 109 -10.45 1.97 -10.44
C GLU A 109 -9.33 1.27 -11.20
N GLN A 110 -9.28 1.46 -12.52
CA GLN A 110 -8.25 0.86 -13.37
C GLN A 110 -6.86 1.41 -13.06
N LEU A 111 -6.74 2.73 -12.83
CA LEU A 111 -5.48 3.35 -12.43
C LEU A 111 -4.97 2.74 -11.12
N PHE A 112 -5.80 2.71 -10.08
CA PHE A 112 -5.41 2.18 -8.77
C PHE A 112 -5.01 0.70 -8.85
N LYS A 113 -5.78 -0.13 -9.58
CA LYS A 113 -5.44 -1.54 -9.79
C LYS A 113 -4.08 -1.71 -10.47
N ASN A 114 -3.78 -0.85 -11.45
CA ASN A 114 -2.53 -0.89 -12.21
C ASN A 114 -1.30 -0.41 -11.44
N LEU A 115 -1.46 0.30 -10.32
CA LEU A 115 -0.33 0.77 -9.51
C LEU A 115 0.34 -0.35 -8.72
N PHE A 116 -0.45 -1.22 -8.08
CA PHE A 116 0.08 -2.18 -7.10
C PHE A 116 -0.38 -3.64 -7.32
N PHE A 117 -1.50 -3.83 -8.01
CA PHE A 117 -2.21 -5.12 -8.07
C PHE A 117 -2.19 -5.76 -9.47
N ASN A 118 -1.48 -5.15 -10.42
CA ASN A 118 -1.32 -5.69 -11.77
C ASN A 118 0.08 -6.30 -11.95
N PRO A 119 0.21 -7.62 -12.13
CA PRO A 119 1.51 -8.30 -12.26
C PRO A 119 2.30 -7.90 -13.52
N GLU A 120 1.64 -7.34 -14.54
CA GLU A 120 2.32 -6.80 -15.73
C GLU A 120 3.04 -5.48 -15.42
N ARG A 121 2.58 -4.73 -14.42
CA ARG A 121 3.05 -3.37 -14.10
C ARG A 121 3.83 -3.27 -12.79
N TYR A 122 3.58 -4.20 -11.86
CA TYR A 122 4.19 -4.21 -10.54
C TYR A 122 4.75 -5.59 -10.23
N ASP A 123 6.02 -5.62 -9.82
CA ASP A 123 6.74 -6.85 -9.50
C ASP A 123 7.80 -6.55 -8.43
N LEU A 124 7.58 -7.02 -7.21
CA LEU A 124 8.55 -6.94 -6.11
C LEU A 124 9.82 -7.74 -6.38
N SER A 125 9.81 -8.67 -7.34
CA SER A 125 10.78 -9.76 -7.48
C SER A 125 10.84 -10.66 -6.24
N GLU A 126 11.45 -11.83 -6.41
CA GLU A 126 11.67 -12.78 -5.33
C GLU A 126 12.47 -12.17 -4.17
N VAL A 127 13.53 -11.41 -4.48
CA VAL A 127 14.38 -10.77 -3.46
C VAL A 127 13.63 -9.67 -2.73
N GLY A 128 12.84 -8.85 -3.43
CA GLY A 128 12.05 -7.80 -2.80
C GLY A 128 10.95 -8.37 -1.91
N ARG A 129 10.25 -9.41 -2.36
CA ARG A 129 9.25 -10.12 -1.53
C ARG A 129 9.89 -10.75 -0.30
N MET A 130 11.04 -11.43 -0.45
CA MET A 130 11.79 -12.00 0.67
C MET A 130 12.17 -10.92 1.69
N LYS A 131 12.66 -9.76 1.23
CA LYS A 131 13.01 -8.63 2.11
C LYS A 131 11.80 -8.03 2.81
N PHE A 132 10.72 -7.82 2.06
CA PHE A 132 9.45 -7.31 2.57
C PHE A 132 8.91 -8.19 3.70
N ASN A 133 8.80 -9.50 3.43
CA ASN A 133 8.30 -10.47 4.41
C ASN A 133 9.21 -10.53 5.64
N ARG A 134 10.53 -10.53 5.45
CA ARG A 134 11.49 -10.54 6.57
C ARG A 134 11.39 -9.28 7.43
N ARG A 135 11.24 -8.10 6.83
CA ARG A 135 11.15 -6.83 7.56
C ARG A 135 9.87 -6.74 8.39
N LEU A 136 8.76 -7.21 7.84
CA LEU A 136 7.44 -7.17 8.49
C LEU A 136 7.10 -8.45 9.28
N LYS A 137 8.06 -9.39 9.38
CA LYS A 137 7.91 -10.68 10.09
C LYS A 137 6.71 -11.50 9.57
N ILE A 138 6.44 -11.43 8.27
CA ILE A 138 5.38 -12.18 7.59
C ILE A 138 5.93 -13.55 7.18
N SER A 139 5.31 -14.62 7.67
CA SER A 139 5.67 -16.01 7.35
C SER A 139 4.75 -16.67 6.31
N ALA A 140 3.65 -16.01 5.94
CA ALA A 140 2.69 -16.54 4.99
C ALA A 140 3.26 -16.50 3.56
N GLU A 141 3.19 -17.64 2.87
CA GLU A 141 3.41 -17.71 1.43
C GLU A 141 2.19 -17.16 0.69
N LYS A 142 2.43 -16.54 -0.47
CA LYS A 142 1.38 -15.94 -1.30
C LYS A 142 1.36 -16.59 -2.67
N GLU A 143 0.17 -16.73 -3.24
CA GLU A 143 -0.01 -17.24 -4.60
C GLU A 143 0.63 -16.31 -5.64
N THR A 144 0.56 -15.00 -5.44
CA THR A 144 1.10 -13.98 -6.35
C THR A 144 2.13 -13.08 -5.65
N PRO A 145 3.33 -13.59 -5.35
CA PRO A 145 4.32 -12.89 -4.52
C PRO A 145 4.85 -11.59 -5.14
N GLY A 146 4.71 -11.39 -6.46
CA GLY A 146 5.19 -10.20 -7.16
C GLY A 146 4.35 -8.95 -6.92
N ILE A 147 3.04 -9.08 -6.66
CA ILE A 147 2.14 -7.93 -6.42
C ILE A 147 1.91 -7.72 -4.92
N LEU A 148 1.44 -6.52 -4.53
CA LEU A 148 0.98 -6.27 -3.17
C LEU A 148 -0.47 -6.73 -2.99
N ASP A 149 -0.86 -6.99 -1.75
CA ASP A 149 -2.25 -7.16 -1.36
C ASP A 149 -2.62 -6.23 -0.18
N LEU A 150 -3.87 -6.34 0.29
CA LEU A 150 -4.36 -5.52 1.40
C LEU A 150 -3.59 -5.80 2.70
N ASP A 151 -3.29 -7.07 2.98
CA ASP A 151 -2.58 -7.47 4.20
C ASP A 151 -1.14 -6.94 4.22
N ASP A 152 -0.46 -6.89 3.07
CA ASP A 152 0.84 -6.25 2.92
C ASP A 152 0.79 -4.77 3.32
N ILE A 153 -0.19 -4.04 2.78
CA ILE A 153 -0.33 -2.60 3.03
C ILE A 153 -0.67 -2.35 4.50
N LEU A 154 -1.58 -3.14 5.07
CA LEU A 154 -1.93 -3.05 6.50
C LEU A 154 -0.73 -3.40 7.40
N ALA A 155 0.08 -4.40 7.03
CA ALA A 155 1.30 -4.74 7.76
C ALA A 155 2.33 -3.62 7.72
N VAL A 156 2.48 -2.94 6.58
CA VAL A 156 3.37 -1.75 6.47
C VAL A 156 2.87 -0.63 7.37
N ILE A 157 1.57 -0.30 7.32
CA ILE A 157 0.99 0.76 8.16
C ILE A 157 1.20 0.43 9.65
N LYS A 158 0.93 -0.81 10.05
CA LYS A 158 1.20 -1.28 11.42
C LYS A 158 2.67 -1.14 11.79
N GLY A 159 3.58 -1.57 10.92
CA GLY A 159 5.02 -1.41 11.15
C GLY A 159 5.46 0.04 11.33
N ILE A 160 4.89 0.98 10.57
CA ILE A 160 5.16 2.41 10.73
C ILE A 160 4.66 2.93 12.09
N VAL A 161 3.46 2.51 12.49
CA VAL A 161 2.89 2.86 13.80
C VAL A 161 3.74 2.26 14.93
N ASP A 162 4.17 0.99 14.81
CA ASP A 162 5.02 0.33 15.80
C ASP A 162 6.37 1.03 15.98
N ILE A 163 6.99 1.49 14.89
CA ILE A 163 8.21 2.32 14.96
C ILE A 163 7.92 3.62 15.71
N ARG A 164 6.78 4.26 15.43
CA ARG A 164 6.41 5.53 16.06
C ARG A 164 6.13 5.39 17.56
N ASP A 165 5.49 4.29 17.96
CA ASP A 165 5.20 3.96 19.36
C ASP A 165 6.42 3.35 20.09
N GLY A 166 7.55 3.16 19.40
CA GLY A 166 8.80 2.68 19.99
C GLY A 166 8.89 1.16 20.17
N HIS A 167 7.98 0.40 19.55
CA HIS A 167 7.98 -1.07 19.56
C HIS A 167 8.89 -1.67 18.47
N ASP A 168 9.38 -0.85 17.53
CA ASP A 168 10.29 -1.25 16.47
C ASP A 168 11.31 -0.15 16.14
N SER A 169 12.36 -0.49 15.40
CA SER A 169 13.46 0.42 15.04
C SER A 169 13.44 0.82 13.57
N VAL A 170 13.96 2.02 13.27
CA VAL A 170 14.19 2.49 11.90
C VAL A 170 15.33 1.69 11.26
N ASP A 171 15.19 1.40 9.97
CA ASP A 171 16.22 0.70 9.20
C ASP A 171 17.39 1.63 8.83
N ASP A 172 18.60 1.08 8.89
CA ASP A 172 19.79 1.74 8.35
C ASP A 172 19.92 1.45 6.84
N ILE A 173 19.94 2.51 6.04
CA ILE A 173 20.07 2.44 4.57
C ILE A 173 21.47 1.99 4.13
N ASP A 174 22.48 2.18 4.97
CA ASP A 174 23.87 1.85 4.66
C ASP A 174 24.23 0.40 5.02
N HIS A 175 23.39 -0.26 5.82
CA HIS A 175 23.56 -1.66 6.15
C HIS A 175 23.60 -2.50 4.86
N LEU A 176 24.68 -3.27 4.65
CA LEU A 176 24.89 -4.04 3.42
C LEU A 176 23.77 -5.03 3.11
N GLY A 177 23.05 -5.51 4.12
CA GLY A 177 21.83 -6.29 3.91
C GLY A 177 20.75 -5.56 3.11
N ASN A 178 20.70 -4.23 3.14
CA ASN A 178 19.75 -3.40 2.40
C ASN A 178 20.33 -2.89 1.07
N ARG A 179 21.62 -3.13 0.81
CA ARG A 179 22.28 -2.85 -0.47
C ARG A 179 22.38 -4.13 -1.30
N ARG A 180 22.08 -4.04 -2.58
CA ARG A 180 22.19 -5.17 -3.52
C ARG A 180 23.09 -4.80 -4.68
N VAL A 181 24.09 -5.64 -4.95
CA VAL A 181 24.93 -5.52 -6.14
C VAL A 181 24.18 -6.13 -7.32
N ARG A 182 24.04 -5.36 -8.41
CA ARG A 182 23.47 -5.86 -9.66
C ARG A 182 24.60 -6.17 -10.63
N SER A 183 24.61 -7.38 -11.19
CA SER A 183 25.56 -7.77 -12.21
C SER A 183 25.11 -7.32 -13.59
N VAL A 184 26.03 -7.32 -14.56
CA VAL A 184 25.73 -6.98 -15.96
C VAL A 184 24.55 -7.80 -16.49
N GLY A 185 24.50 -9.09 -16.20
CA GLY A 185 23.43 -9.99 -16.65
C GLY A 185 22.03 -9.56 -16.17
N GLU A 186 21.88 -9.19 -14.90
CA GLU A 186 20.60 -8.71 -14.36
C GLU A 186 20.18 -7.38 -15.01
N MET A 187 21.14 -6.47 -15.18
CA MET A 187 20.86 -5.17 -15.80
C MET A 187 20.47 -5.32 -17.27
N THR A 188 21.19 -6.16 -18.03
CA THR A 188 20.86 -6.46 -19.43
C THR A 188 19.52 -7.18 -19.55
N ALA A 189 19.20 -8.12 -18.66
CA ALA A 189 17.90 -8.80 -18.64
C ALA A 189 16.74 -7.81 -18.45
N ASN A 190 16.89 -6.82 -17.55
CA ASN A 190 15.88 -5.79 -17.36
C ASN A 190 15.66 -4.93 -18.62
N GLN A 191 16.74 -4.54 -19.31
CA GLN A 191 16.63 -3.78 -20.57
C GLN A 191 16.03 -4.63 -21.70
N PHE A 192 16.35 -5.92 -21.73
CA PHE A 192 15.73 -6.87 -22.64
C PHE A 192 14.22 -6.99 -22.38
N ARG A 193 13.79 -7.09 -21.11
CA ARG A 193 12.37 -7.12 -20.71
C ARG A 193 11.64 -5.85 -21.18
N VAL A 194 12.24 -4.68 -21.03
CA VAL A 194 11.67 -3.41 -21.56
C VAL A 194 11.50 -3.47 -23.08
N GLY A 195 12.49 -4.02 -23.79
CA GLY A 195 12.41 -4.28 -25.23
C GLY A 195 11.25 -5.21 -25.60
N LEU A 196 11.08 -6.32 -24.87
CA LEU A 196 10.00 -7.28 -25.10
C LEU A 196 8.62 -6.68 -24.86
N ILE A 197 8.43 -5.89 -23.81
CA ILE A 197 7.15 -5.20 -23.54
C ILE A 197 6.74 -4.30 -24.72
N ARG A 198 7.72 -3.63 -25.36
CA ARG A 198 7.46 -2.83 -26.57
C ARG A 198 7.06 -3.69 -27.77
N VAL A 199 7.71 -4.85 -27.95
CA VAL A 199 7.36 -5.80 -29.01
C VAL A 199 5.97 -6.38 -28.79
N GLU A 200 5.67 -6.81 -27.56
CA GLU A 200 4.36 -7.36 -27.18
C GLU A 200 3.24 -6.38 -27.50
N ARG A 201 3.40 -5.10 -27.14
CA ARG A 201 2.42 -4.06 -27.45
C ARG A 201 2.18 -3.93 -28.96
N ALA A 202 3.23 -3.89 -29.75
CA ALA A 202 3.13 -3.78 -31.21
C ALA A 202 2.47 -5.03 -31.85
N VAL A 203 2.78 -6.22 -31.33
CA VAL A 203 2.15 -7.48 -31.76
C VAL A 203 0.66 -7.48 -31.42
N ARG A 204 0.29 -7.09 -30.21
CA ARG A 204 -1.11 -7.05 -29.75
C ARG A 204 -1.96 -6.08 -30.58
N GLU A 205 -1.40 -4.93 -30.91
CA GLU A 205 -2.03 -3.94 -31.78
C GLU A 205 -2.23 -4.48 -33.20
N ARG A 206 -1.22 -5.11 -33.80
CA ARG A 206 -1.33 -5.73 -35.13
C ARG A 206 -2.36 -6.86 -35.19
N LEU A 207 -2.37 -7.73 -34.19
CA LEU A 207 -3.33 -8.84 -34.09
C LEU A 207 -4.77 -8.33 -33.92
N SER A 208 -4.97 -7.15 -33.33
CA SER A 208 -6.31 -6.57 -33.17
C SER A 208 -6.85 -5.93 -34.45
N MET A 209 -5.99 -5.56 -35.39
CA MET A 209 -6.37 -4.85 -36.62
C MET A 209 -6.40 -5.74 -37.86
N ALA A 210 -5.75 -6.90 -37.82
CA ALA A 210 -5.62 -7.76 -38.98
C ALA A 210 -6.80 -8.74 -39.14
N GLU A 211 -7.26 -8.92 -40.38
CA GLU A 211 -7.91 -10.16 -40.80
C GLU A 211 -6.86 -11.28 -40.62
N ALA A 212 -7.01 -12.07 -39.56
CA ALA A 212 -5.96 -12.94 -39.01
C ALA A 212 -5.51 -14.10 -39.93
N ASP A 213 -6.05 -14.19 -41.14
CA ASP A 213 -5.89 -15.34 -42.03
C ASP A 213 -4.63 -15.26 -42.92
N GLU A 214 -4.01 -14.08 -43.10
CA GLU A 214 -2.84 -13.91 -44.00
C GLU A 214 -1.49 -13.61 -43.29
N LEU A 215 -1.46 -13.40 -41.97
CA LEU A 215 -0.22 -13.01 -41.27
C LEU A 215 0.54 -14.20 -40.69
N GLY A 216 1.81 -14.34 -41.07
CA GLY A 216 2.73 -15.29 -40.43
C GLY A 216 3.35 -14.74 -39.14
N PRO A 217 3.87 -15.60 -38.24
CA PRO A 217 4.54 -15.15 -37.01
C PRO A 217 5.73 -14.22 -37.24
N GLN A 218 6.46 -14.39 -38.35
CA GLN A 218 7.58 -13.51 -38.72
C GLN A 218 7.14 -12.07 -39.03
N ASP A 219 5.90 -11.86 -39.46
CA ASP A 219 5.38 -10.54 -39.82
C ASP A 219 4.95 -9.75 -38.58
N LEU A 220 4.70 -10.44 -37.47
CA LEU A 220 4.32 -9.85 -36.19
C LEU A 220 5.54 -9.38 -35.39
N ILE A 221 6.66 -10.11 -35.45
CA ILE A 221 7.82 -9.89 -34.59
C ILE A 221 8.83 -8.95 -35.24
N ASN A 222 9.06 -7.78 -34.63
CA ASN A 222 10.12 -6.85 -35.03
C ASN A 222 11.22 -6.79 -33.97
N ALA A 223 12.47 -7.07 -34.36
CA ALA A 223 13.63 -7.05 -33.46
C ALA A 223 14.18 -5.64 -33.15
N LYS A 224 13.78 -4.61 -33.91
CA LYS A 224 14.30 -3.23 -33.74
C LYS A 224 14.10 -2.68 -32.32
N PRO A 225 12.93 -2.80 -31.66
CA PRO A 225 12.73 -2.27 -30.31
C PRO A 225 13.65 -2.90 -29.26
N VAL A 226 13.88 -4.21 -29.36
CA VAL A 226 14.78 -4.94 -28.47
C VAL A 226 16.23 -4.54 -28.71
N THR A 227 16.64 -4.52 -29.98
CA THR A 227 18.02 -4.16 -30.35
C THR A 227 18.36 -2.73 -29.94
N ALA A 228 17.41 -1.80 -30.11
CA ALA A 228 17.58 -0.41 -29.70
C ALA A 228 17.78 -0.28 -28.19
N ALA A 229 16.95 -0.94 -27.37
CA ALA A 229 17.08 -0.92 -25.91
C ALA A 229 18.43 -1.46 -25.42
N ILE A 230 18.92 -2.55 -26.03
CA ILE A 230 20.24 -3.13 -25.70
C ILE A 230 21.37 -2.18 -26.12
N LYS A 231 21.32 -1.62 -27.34
CA LYS A 231 22.35 -0.69 -27.83
C LYS A 231 22.42 0.57 -26.99
N GLU A 232 21.27 1.11 -26.60
CA GLU A 232 21.20 2.25 -25.69
C GLU A 232 21.85 1.92 -24.35
N PHE A 233 21.52 0.78 -23.75
CA PHE A 233 22.12 0.33 -22.50
C PHE A 233 23.66 0.22 -22.56
N PHE A 234 24.23 -0.40 -23.59
CA PHE A 234 25.69 -0.51 -23.69
C PHE A 234 26.38 0.75 -24.25
N GLY A 235 25.65 1.61 -24.96
CA GLY A 235 26.22 2.78 -25.62
C GLY A 235 26.21 4.05 -24.77
N SER A 236 25.18 4.27 -23.95
CA SER A 236 24.97 5.54 -23.23
C SER A 236 24.80 5.39 -21.72
N SER A 237 24.76 4.18 -21.18
CA SER A 237 24.66 3.97 -19.73
C SER A 237 25.93 4.44 -19.01
N GLN A 238 25.74 5.14 -17.89
CA GLN A 238 26.85 5.59 -17.03
C GLN A 238 27.71 4.44 -16.49
N LEU A 239 27.15 3.23 -16.43
CA LEU A 239 27.84 2.01 -15.98
C LEU A 239 28.59 1.30 -17.12
N SER A 240 28.34 1.71 -18.37
CA SER A 240 29.06 1.22 -19.55
C SER A 240 30.20 2.18 -19.85
N GLN A 241 31.33 1.97 -19.18
CA GLN A 241 32.52 2.81 -19.28
C GLN A 241 33.60 2.14 -20.13
N PHE A 242 34.47 2.95 -20.72
CA PHE A 242 35.68 2.42 -21.33
C PHE A 242 36.55 1.76 -20.26
N MET A 243 36.97 0.54 -20.53
CA MET A 243 37.89 -0.18 -19.65
C MET A 243 39.18 0.62 -19.51
N ASP A 244 39.63 0.85 -18.28
CA ASP A 244 40.98 1.37 -18.05
C ASP A 244 41.98 0.29 -18.45
N GLN A 245 42.83 0.59 -19.43
CA GLN A 245 43.81 -0.34 -19.99
C GLN A 245 45.25 0.01 -19.61
N ASN A 246 45.44 0.90 -18.63
CA ASN A 246 46.78 1.31 -18.22
C ASN A 246 47.63 0.13 -17.75
N ASN A 247 47.03 -0.81 -17.02
CA ASN A 247 47.67 -2.05 -16.60
C ASN A 247 46.62 -3.13 -16.23
N PRO A 248 47.02 -4.40 -16.01
CA PRO A 248 46.08 -5.48 -15.68
C PRO A 248 45.42 -5.45 -14.28
N LEU A 249 45.83 -4.56 -13.38
CA LEU A 249 45.25 -4.34 -12.03
C LEU A 249 44.35 -3.10 -12.03
#